data_AF-N8ZJJ2-F1
#
_entry.id   AF-N8ZJJ2-F1
#
_cell.length_a   1.000
_cell.length_b   1.000
_cell.length_c   1.000
_cell.angle_alpha   90.00
_cell.angle_beta   90.00
_cell.angle_gamma   90.00
#
_symmetry.space_group_name_H-M   'P 1'
#
loop_
_entity.id
_entity.type
_entity.pdbx_description
1 polymer ?
#
loop_
_entity_poly.entity_id
_entity_poly.type
_entity_poly.pdbx_seq_one_letter_code
_entity_poly.pdbx_strand_id
1 'polypeptide(L)'
;MTLKSTLDNIAPLGHTIIAVSAAPAAGDDTKAWIEHLDFVSGAIEQRPAILIVPFTDIEAAEAFADQAPVKTSYRVVAACYHGATGQEAEIAGAMASILADSNDPALPFNGVNLDGVTAVADEHKLIFDRIERALNKGVCMITTGADGKPEIVRAVSTYRMNPETDEADDLMLDINGALTIDYVRKVMRIATSRERRRKNTAAARRNVRSILLAEAIKLENAEILENVRDTADQLTVVQDTQDKTRANSTIPAYWVRGMHVLANTLYVY
;
A
#
# COMPACT_ATOMS: atom_id res chain seq x y z
N MET A 1 -23.74 2.38 15.80
CA MET A 1 -22.53 3.24 15.81
C MET A 1 -22.42 3.85 14.42
N THR A 2 -22.26 5.17 14.29
CA THR A 2 -22.12 5.80 12.96
C THR A 2 -20.69 5.61 12.46
N LEU A 3 -20.48 5.58 11.14
CA LEU A 3 -19.13 5.48 10.56
C LEU A 3 -18.18 6.53 11.15
N LYS A 4 -18.62 7.79 11.22
CA LYS A 4 -17.86 8.87 11.85
C LYS A 4 -17.40 8.54 13.27
N SER A 5 -18.31 8.06 14.13
CA SER A 5 -17.94 7.70 15.51
C SER A 5 -16.95 6.54 15.59
N THR A 6 -16.97 5.62 14.62
CA THR A 6 -15.97 4.57 14.50
C THR A 6 -14.62 5.14 14.08
N LEU A 7 -14.57 5.97 13.04
CA LEU A 7 -13.35 6.60 12.54
C LEU A 7 -12.66 7.46 13.62
N ASP A 8 -13.44 8.24 14.37
CA ASP A 8 -12.95 9.06 15.50
C ASP A 8 -12.32 8.19 16.60
N ASN A 9 -12.90 7.02 16.89
CA ASN A 9 -12.41 6.12 17.93
C ASN A 9 -11.13 5.37 17.52
N ILE A 10 -11.01 4.99 16.24
CA ILE A 10 -9.84 4.23 15.76
C ILE A 10 -8.65 5.13 15.39
N ALA A 11 -8.89 6.40 15.05
CA ALA A 11 -7.83 7.37 14.73
C ALA A 11 -6.68 7.42 15.75
N PRO A 12 -6.93 7.53 17.08
CA PRO A 12 -5.86 7.57 18.07
C PRO A 12 -5.20 6.20 18.33
N LEU A 13 -5.74 5.09 17.85
CA LEU A 13 -5.23 3.74 18.14
C LEU A 13 -4.04 3.36 17.24
N GLY A 14 -3.96 3.90 16.02
CA GLY A 14 -2.84 3.68 15.11
C GLY A 14 -2.78 2.28 14.51
N HIS A 15 -3.82 1.88 13.78
CA HIS A 15 -3.87 0.63 13.03
C HIS A 15 -3.08 0.72 11.73
N THR A 16 -2.33 -0.33 11.37
CA THR A 16 -1.64 -0.43 10.08
C THR A 16 -2.56 -0.92 8.97
N ILE A 17 -3.44 -1.88 9.27
CA ILE A 17 -4.40 -2.45 8.33
C ILE A 17 -5.79 -2.38 8.98
N ILE A 18 -6.79 -1.95 8.20
CA ILE A 18 -8.19 -1.88 8.59
C ILE A 18 -8.98 -2.75 7.60
N ALA A 19 -9.68 -3.77 8.08
CA ALA A 19 -10.59 -4.58 7.29
C ALA A 19 -12.03 -4.19 7.57
N VAL A 20 -12.82 -3.97 6.52
CA VAL A 20 -14.27 -3.82 6.64
C VAL A 20 -14.98 -5.10 6.19
N SER A 21 -16.06 -5.47 6.88
CA SER A 21 -16.80 -6.70 6.58
C SER A 21 -17.65 -6.61 5.31
N ALA A 22 -17.80 -5.41 4.75
CA ALA A 22 -18.54 -5.14 3.51
C ALA A 22 -18.04 -3.82 2.91
N ALA A 23 -18.29 -3.63 1.61
CA ALA A 23 -18.00 -2.36 0.95
C ALA A 23 -18.77 -1.20 1.59
N PRO A 24 -18.11 -0.04 1.84
CA PRO A 24 -18.81 1.16 2.31
C PRO A 24 -19.78 1.64 1.22
N ALA A 25 -20.83 2.36 1.63
CA ALA A 25 -21.72 2.97 0.66
C ALA A 25 -20.94 3.94 -0.25
N ALA A 26 -21.25 3.91 -1.54
CA ALA A 26 -20.65 4.84 -2.50
C ALA A 26 -21.01 6.30 -2.14
N GLY A 27 -20.10 7.22 -2.40
CA GLY A 27 -20.25 8.63 -2.03
C GLY A 27 -19.67 8.94 -0.64
N ASP A 28 -20.51 9.43 0.28
CA ASP A 28 -20.05 10.06 1.54
C ASP A 28 -19.28 9.09 2.45
N ASP A 29 -19.71 7.83 2.57
CA ASP A 29 -19.01 6.85 3.41
C ASP A 29 -17.63 6.49 2.85
N THR A 30 -17.56 6.28 1.52
CA THR A 30 -16.28 6.05 0.83
C THR A 30 -15.36 7.26 1.01
N LYS A 31 -15.88 8.47 0.84
CA LYS A 31 -15.11 9.70 1.04
C LYS A 31 -14.60 9.83 2.48
N ALA A 32 -15.42 9.52 3.48
CA ALA A 32 -15.02 9.55 4.89
C ALA A 32 -13.87 8.58 5.19
N TRP A 33 -13.86 7.40 4.57
CA TRP A 33 -12.74 6.46 4.67
C TRP A 33 -11.45 7.03 4.08
N ILE A 34 -11.52 7.62 2.87
CA ILE A 34 -10.34 8.22 2.23
C ILE A 34 -9.80 9.39 3.07
N GLU A 35 -10.67 10.30 3.52
CA GLU A 35 -10.27 11.41 4.38
C GLU A 35 -9.63 10.93 5.69
N HIS A 36 -10.15 9.85 6.28
CA HIS A 36 -9.55 9.24 7.46
C HIS A 36 -8.16 8.71 7.17
N LEU A 37 -7.97 7.95 6.08
CA LEU A 37 -6.67 7.40 5.69
C LEU A 37 -5.64 8.52 5.44
N ASP A 38 -6.02 9.58 4.74
CA ASP A 38 -5.15 10.72 4.47
C ASP A 38 -4.78 11.47 5.76
N PHE A 39 -5.74 11.65 6.66
CA PHE A 39 -5.53 12.29 7.96
C PHE A 39 -4.53 11.50 8.82
N VAL A 40 -4.79 10.21 9.07
CA VAL A 40 -3.94 9.39 9.96
C VAL A 40 -2.56 9.14 9.35
N SER A 41 -2.48 9.04 8.02
CA SER A 41 -1.23 8.80 7.29
C SER A 41 -0.41 10.07 7.04
N GLY A 42 -1.01 11.24 7.28
CA GLY A 42 -0.42 12.54 7.00
C GLY A 42 0.84 12.85 7.81
N ALA A 43 1.49 13.97 7.47
CA ALA A 43 2.76 14.38 8.06
C ALA A 43 2.71 14.62 9.58
N ILE A 44 1.52 14.89 10.13
CA ILE A 44 1.30 15.17 11.55
C ILE A 44 1.04 13.89 12.33
N GLU A 45 0.03 13.10 11.96
CA GLU A 45 -0.36 11.91 12.70
C GLU A 45 0.63 10.74 12.53
N GLN A 46 1.20 10.57 11.32
CA GLN A 46 2.22 9.58 11.01
C GLN A 46 1.86 8.14 11.44
N ARG A 47 0.58 7.79 11.34
CA ARG A 47 0.00 6.47 11.61
C ARG A 47 -0.59 5.93 10.30
N PRO A 48 0.26 5.56 9.33
CA PRO A 48 -0.23 5.10 8.05
C PRO A 48 -1.12 3.88 8.19
N ALA A 49 -2.22 3.86 7.44
CA ALA A 49 -3.16 2.77 7.39
C ALA A 49 -3.46 2.36 5.94
N ILE A 50 -3.83 1.10 5.73
CA ILE A 50 -4.39 0.56 4.50
C ILE A 50 -5.78 0.00 4.81
N LEU A 51 -6.75 0.31 3.96
CA LEU A 51 -8.13 -0.20 4.04
C LEU A 51 -8.31 -1.38 3.07
N ILE A 52 -8.81 -2.49 3.59
CA ILE A 52 -9.21 -3.66 2.81
C ILE A 52 -10.72 -3.66 2.65
N VAL A 53 -11.17 -3.60 1.39
CA VAL A 53 -12.59 -3.61 1.02
C VAL A 53 -12.89 -4.88 0.23
N PRO A 54 -13.74 -5.79 0.73
CA PRO A 54 -14.01 -7.05 0.07
C PRO A 54 -15.12 -6.94 -0.97
N PHE A 55 -14.99 -7.73 -2.03
CA PHE A 55 -15.95 -7.89 -3.10
C PHE A 55 -16.08 -9.34 -3.55
N THR A 56 -17.30 -9.76 -3.82
CA THR A 56 -17.65 -11.07 -4.38
C THR A 56 -18.20 -10.95 -5.81
N ASP A 57 -18.47 -9.72 -6.25
CA ASP A 57 -18.79 -9.39 -7.62
C ASP A 57 -17.74 -8.45 -8.23
N ILE A 58 -17.28 -8.80 -9.43
CA ILE A 58 -16.18 -8.09 -10.08
C ILE A 58 -16.63 -6.74 -10.65
N GLU A 59 -17.88 -6.60 -11.06
CA GLU A 59 -18.41 -5.33 -11.57
C GLU A 59 -18.58 -4.33 -10.42
N ALA A 60 -19.06 -4.79 -9.27
CA ALA A 60 -19.12 -4.00 -8.05
C ALA A 60 -17.73 -3.55 -7.57
N ALA A 61 -16.73 -4.45 -7.62
CA ALA A 61 -15.35 -4.10 -7.27
C ALA A 61 -14.78 -3.01 -8.19
N GLU A 62 -15.02 -3.13 -9.49
CA GLU A 62 -14.59 -2.13 -10.48
C GLU A 62 -15.30 -0.81 -10.29
N ALA A 63 -16.61 -0.82 -10.07
CA ALA A 63 -17.38 0.40 -9.81
C ALA A 63 -16.90 1.12 -8.54
N PHE A 64 -16.55 0.36 -7.50
CA PHE A 64 -15.97 0.92 -6.28
C PHE A 64 -14.59 1.55 -6.55
N ALA A 65 -13.70 0.83 -7.24
CA ALA A 65 -12.35 1.28 -7.54
C ALA A 65 -12.32 2.49 -8.49
N ASP A 66 -13.35 2.69 -9.32
CA ASP A 66 -13.46 3.81 -10.25
C ASP A 66 -13.97 5.11 -9.61
N GLN A 67 -14.46 5.05 -8.36
CA GLN A 67 -14.88 6.26 -7.63
C GLN A 67 -13.72 7.27 -7.55
N ALA A 68 -14.03 8.55 -7.78
CA ALA A 68 -13.04 9.62 -7.85
C ALA A 68 -12.03 9.66 -6.68
N PRO A 69 -12.43 9.56 -5.39
CA PRO A 69 -11.47 9.58 -4.28
C PRO A 69 -10.73 8.24 -4.09
N VAL A 70 -11.19 7.16 -4.73
CA VAL A 70 -10.63 5.80 -4.59
C VAL A 70 -9.57 5.52 -5.64
N LYS A 71 -9.82 5.89 -6.90
CA LYS A 71 -8.89 5.66 -8.04
C LYS A 71 -7.54 6.38 -7.92
N THR A 72 -7.43 7.35 -7.01
CA THR A 72 -6.20 8.09 -6.70
C THR A 72 -5.54 7.65 -5.39
N SER A 73 -6.12 6.67 -4.69
CA SER A 73 -5.64 6.23 -3.38
C SER A 73 -4.80 4.96 -3.48
N TYR A 74 -3.56 5.02 -3.00
CA TYR A 74 -2.71 3.85 -2.84
C TYR A 74 -2.90 3.13 -1.50
N ARG A 75 -3.87 3.59 -0.70
CA ARG A 75 -4.16 3.08 0.65
C ARG A 75 -5.41 2.22 0.72
N VAL A 76 -6.03 1.92 -0.42
CA VAL A 76 -7.22 1.07 -0.49
C VAL A 76 -6.91 -0.14 -1.36
N VAL A 77 -7.32 -1.32 -0.89
CA VAL A 77 -7.27 -2.58 -1.62
C VAL A 77 -8.71 -3.04 -1.82
N ALA A 78 -9.17 -3.01 -3.07
CA ALA A 78 -10.45 -3.61 -3.47
C ALA A 78 -10.22 -5.11 -3.74
N ALA A 79 -10.30 -5.94 -2.70
CA ALA A 79 -10.06 -7.37 -2.79
C ALA A 79 -11.28 -8.10 -3.36
N CYS A 80 -11.13 -8.72 -4.52
CA CYS A 80 -12.23 -9.38 -5.22
C CYS A 80 -11.98 -10.87 -5.44
N TYR A 81 -12.85 -11.71 -4.89
CA TYR A 81 -12.95 -13.13 -5.25
C TYR A 81 -14.34 -13.40 -5.83
N HIS A 82 -14.43 -13.40 -7.16
CA HIS A 82 -15.71 -13.46 -7.85
C HIS A 82 -16.48 -14.74 -7.55
N GLY A 83 -17.75 -14.63 -7.17
CA GLY A 83 -18.64 -15.75 -6.84
C GLY A 83 -18.56 -16.23 -5.39
N ALA A 84 -17.68 -15.66 -4.56
CA ALA A 84 -17.54 -16.04 -3.15
C ALA A 84 -18.61 -15.42 -2.24
N THR A 85 -19.84 -15.29 -2.72
CA THR A 85 -20.97 -14.62 -2.06
C THR A 85 -21.15 -15.09 -0.62
N GLY A 86 -21.21 -14.14 0.32
CA GLY A 86 -21.34 -14.44 1.75
C GLY A 86 -20.02 -14.67 2.48
N GLN A 87 -18.88 -14.56 1.77
CA GLN A 87 -17.53 -14.64 2.35
C GLN A 87 -16.80 -13.28 2.34
N GLU A 88 -17.52 -12.16 2.19
CA GLU A 88 -16.93 -10.82 2.11
C GLU A 88 -16.05 -10.53 3.34
N ALA A 89 -16.53 -10.84 4.53
CA ALA A 89 -15.80 -10.59 5.77
C ALA A 89 -14.53 -11.47 5.87
N GLU A 90 -14.62 -12.72 5.45
CA GLU A 90 -13.51 -13.68 5.40
C GLU A 90 -12.44 -13.24 4.41
N ILE A 91 -12.83 -12.74 3.22
CA ILE A 91 -11.91 -12.17 2.23
C ILE A 91 -11.16 -10.98 2.85
N ALA A 92 -11.88 -10.04 3.47
CA ALA A 92 -11.25 -8.88 4.08
C ALA A 92 -10.30 -9.26 5.22
N GLY A 93 -10.71 -10.20 6.07
CA GLY A 93 -9.91 -10.70 7.18
C GLY A 93 -8.64 -11.41 6.72
N ALA A 94 -8.75 -12.33 5.75
CA ALA A 94 -7.62 -13.07 5.19
C ALA A 94 -6.64 -12.14 4.45
N MET A 95 -7.14 -11.20 3.65
CA MET A 95 -6.28 -10.20 3.00
C MET A 95 -5.56 -9.33 4.03
N ALA A 96 -6.26 -8.91 5.09
CA ALA A 96 -5.64 -8.10 6.14
C ALA A 96 -4.57 -8.88 6.93
N SER A 97 -4.78 -10.17 7.21
CA SER A 97 -3.76 -10.99 7.88
C SER A 97 -2.52 -11.17 7.00
N ILE A 98 -2.70 -11.46 5.71
CA ILE A 98 -1.60 -11.61 4.75
C ILE A 98 -0.74 -10.34 4.68
N LEU A 99 -1.36 -9.16 4.53
CA LEU A 99 -0.60 -7.91 4.48
C LEU A 99 0.09 -7.58 5.81
N ALA A 100 -0.50 -7.96 6.93
CA ALA A 100 0.07 -7.71 8.25
C ALA A 100 1.21 -8.67 8.64
N ASP A 101 1.24 -9.87 8.09
CA ASP A 101 2.22 -10.91 8.41
C ASP A 101 3.54 -10.77 7.64
N SER A 102 3.57 -9.98 6.56
CA SER A 102 4.79 -9.82 5.76
C SER A 102 5.91 -9.10 6.52
N ASN A 103 7.04 -9.79 6.71
CA ASN A 103 8.26 -9.23 7.28
C ASN A 103 9.02 -8.33 6.29
N ASP A 104 8.86 -8.58 4.99
CA ASP A 104 9.48 -7.81 3.93
C ASP A 104 8.40 -7.05 3.14
N PRO A 105 8.34 -5.71 3.24
CA PRO A 105 7.32 -4.92 2.57
C PRO A 105 7.46 -4.89 1.04
N ALA A 106 8.61 -5.30 0.48
CA ALA A 106 8.86 -5.33 -0.97
C ALA A 106 8.56 -6.70 -1.61
N LEU A 107 8.40 -7.76 -0.81
CA LEU A 107 8.12 -9.10 -1.31
C LEU A 107 6.68 -9.19 -1.88
N PRO A 108 6.50 -9.58 -3.17
CA PRO A 108 5.19 -9.68 -3.79
C PRO A 108 4.30 -10.76 -3.15
N PHE A 109 3.00 -10.50 -3.12
CA PHE A 109 1.99 -11.42 -2.54
C PHE A 109 1.40 -12.43 -3.54
N ASN A 110 1.92 -12.51 -4.76
CA ASN A 110 1.42 -13.43 -5.80
C ASN A 110 1.46 -14.89 -5.31
N GLY A 111 0.33 -15.60 -5.41
CA GLY A 111 0.19 -17.01 -5.01
C GLY A 111 0.05 -17.24 -3.50
N VAL A 112 -0.06 -16.20 -2.67
CA VAL A 112 -0.34 -16.37 -1.24
C VAL A 112 -1.80 -16.78 -1.06
N ASN A 113 -2.02 -17.86 -0.31
CA ASN A 113 -3.34 -18.42 -0.03
C ASN A 113 -4.13 -17.60 0.99
N LEU A 114 -5.42 -17.42 0.75
CA LEU A 114 -6.37 -16.81 1.68
C LEU A 114 -6.97 -17.88 2.58
N ASP A 115 -6.22 -18.26 3.61
CA ASP A 115 -6.69 -19.22 4.61
C ASP A 115 -7.98 -18.72 5.29
N GLY A 116 -9.00 -19.59 5.36
CA GLY A 116 -10.32 -19.26 5.89
C GLY A 116 -11.35 -18.87 4.83
N VAL A 117 -10.95 -18.63 3.58
CA VAL A 117 -11.87 -18.46 2.44
C VAL A 117 -12.02 -19.79 1.71
N THR A 118 -13.27 -20.18 1.43
CA THR A 118 -13.57 -21.40 0.67
C THR A 118 -13.61 -21.14 -0.83
N ALA A 119 -13.18 -22.12 -1.61
CA ALA A 119 -13.11 -22.01 -3.06
C ALA A 119 -14.51 -21.87 -3.69
N VAL A 120 -14.61 -21.05 -4.72
CA VAL A 120 -15.83 -20.88 -5.51
C VAL A 120 -16.05 -22.03 -6.49
N ALA A 121 -17.29 -22.23 -6.90
CA ALA A 121 -17.63 -23.16 -7.97
C ALA A 121 -16.97 -22.76 -9.30
N ASP A 122 -16.73 -23.75 -10.16
CA ASP A 122 -16.02 -23.55 -11.44
C ASP A 122 -16.68 -22.52 -12.37
N GLU A 123 -18.01 -22.37 -12.29
CA GLU A 123 -18.76 -21.37 -13.07
C GLU A 123 -18.41 -19.92 -12.75
N HIS A 124 -17.81 -19.65 -11.59
CA HIS A 124 -17.34 -18.32 -11.19
C HIS A 124 -15.87 -18.07 -11.53
N LYS A 125 -15.15 -19.07 -12.02
CA LYS A 125 -13.74 -18.90 -12.41
C LYS A 125 -13.66 -18.00 -13.64
N LEU A 126 -12.82 -16.98 -13.54
CA LEU A 126 -12.61 -16.00 -14.60
C LEU A 126 -11.42 -16.40 -15.47
N ILE A 127 -11.51 -16.07 -16.76
CA ILE A 127 -10.36 -16.15 -17.68
C ILE A 127 -9.35 -15.06 -17.37
N PHE A 128 -8.06 -15.30 -17.67
CA PHE A 128 -6.96 -14.37 -17.40
C PHE A 128 -7.20 -12.95 -17.95
N ASP A 129 -7.70 -12.84 -19.19
CA ASP A 129 -8.01 -11.55 -19.80
C ASP A 129 -9.05 -10.72 -19.00
N ARG A 130 -10.04 -11.38 -18.36
CA ARG A 130 -11.00 -10.68 -17.48
C ARG A 130 -10.34 -10.22 -16.19
N ILE A 131 -9.43 -11.02 -15.64
CA ILE A 131 -8.64 -10.73 -14.43
C ILE A 131 -7.69 -9.56 -14.70
N GLU A 132 -6.96 -9.57 -15.81
CA GLU A 132 -6.06 -8.48 -16.20
C GLU A 132 -6.81 -7.15 -16.38
N ARG A 133 -8.00 -7.16 -16.98
CA ARG A 133 -8.83 -5.96 -17.06
C ARG A 133 -9.20 -5.39 -15.69
N ALA A 134 -9.48 -6.25 -14.71
CA ALA A 134 -9.82 -5.80 -13.36
C ALA A 134 -8.58 -5.32 -12.58
N LEU A 135 -7.42 -5.98 -12.75
CA LEU A 135 -6.14 -5.50 -12.22
C LEU A 135 -5.80 -4.11 -12.75
N ASN A 136 -5.98 -3.86 -14.05
CA ASN A 136 -5.81 -2.53 -14.67
C ASN A 136 -6.85 -1.50 -14.18
N LYS A 137 -7.93 -1.97 -13.55
CA LYS A 137 -8.93 -1.14 -12.89
C LYS A 137 -8.66 -0.89 -11.39
N GLY A 138 -7.53 -1.37 -10.86
CA GLY A 138 -7.16 -1.21 -9.45
C GLY A 138 -7.89 -2.19 -8.53
N VAL A 139 -8.33 -3.34 -9.05
CA VAL A 139 -8.97 -4.41 -8.27
C VAL A 139 -7.93 -5.49 -7.95
N CYS A 140 -7.76 -5.79 -6.67
CA CYS A 140 -6.92 -6.89 -6.18
C CYS A 140 -7.63 -8.22 -6.41
N MET A 141 -7.24 -8.92 -7.46
CA MET A 141 -7.91 -10.16 -7.88
C MET A 141 -7.40 -11.39 -7.12
N ILE A 142 -8.36 -12.21 -6.71
CA ILE A 142 -8.16 -13.53 -6.10
C ILE A 142 -8.68 -14.58 -7.08
N THR A 143 -7.96 -15.70 -7.21
CA THR A 143 -8.36 -16.85 -8.03
C THR A 143 -8.34 -18.12 -7.20
N THR A 144 -8.85 -19.22 -7.77
CA THR A 144 -8.62 -20.55 -7.18
C THR A 144 -7.33 -21.11 -7.77
N GLY A 145 -6.32 -21.30 -6.91
CA GLY A 145 -5.02 -21.85 -7.28
C GLY A 145 -5.08 -23.31 -7.70
N ALA A 146 -3.94 -23.81 -8.17
CA ALA A 146 -3.81 -25.21 -8.61
C ALA A 146 -3.98 -26.22 -7.45
N ASP A 147 -3.76 -25.78 -6.21
CA ASP A 147 -3.98 -26.56 -4.98
C ASP A 147 -5.47 -26.56 -4.53
N GLY A 148 -6.34 -25.88 -5.29
CA GLY A 148 -7.77 -25.77 -5.00
C GLY A 148 -8.12 -24.73 -3.94
N LYS A 149 -7.16 -23.92 -3.48
CA LYS A 149 -7.39 -22.88 -2.48
C LYS A 149 -7.48 -21.50 -3.13
N PRO A 150 -8.19 -20.53 -2.52
CA PRO A 150 -8.16 -19.15 -2.99
C PRO A 150 -6.77 -18.54 -2.78
N GLU A 151 -6.19 -17.95 -3.82
CA GLU A 151 -4.87 -17.33 -3.80
C GLU A 151 -4.88 -15.95 -4.46
N ILE A 152 -3.97 -15.07 -4.05
CA ILE A 152 -3.82 -13.73 -4.62
C ILE A 152 -3.19 -13.84 -6.02
N VAL A 153 -3.87 -13.32 -7.05
CA VAL A 153 -3.27 -13.19 -8.39
C VAL A 153 -2.19 -12.11 -8.36
N ARG A 154 -2.55 -10.92 -7.88
CA ARG A 154 -1.65 -9.79 -7.61
C ARG A 154 -2.31 -8.83 -6.62
N ALA A 155 -1.56 -8.41 -5.61
CA ALA A 155 -2.03 -7.45 -4.61
C ALA A 155 -1.83 -6.01 -5.12
N VAL A 156 -2.87 -5.45 -5.75
CA VAL A 156 -2.87 -4.05 -6.20
C VAL A 156 -3.69 -3.16 -5.27
N SER A 157 -3.28 -1.90 -5.15
CA SER A 157 -4.10 -0.84 -4.59
C SER A 157 -5.07 -0.31 -5.66
N THR A 158 -5.96 0.58 -5.27
CA THR A 158 -6.85 1.28 -6.21
C THR A 158 -6.17 2.45 -6.93
N TYR A 159 -4.89 2.72 -6.67
CA TYR A 159 -4.14 3.82 -7.29
C TYR A 159 -3.88 3.53 -8.77
N ARG A 160 -4.44 4.39 -9.62
CA ARG A 160 -4.30 4.32 -11.09
C ARG A 160 -4.29 5.70 -11.75
N MET A 161 -4.57 6.75 -10.98
CA MET A 161 -4.61 8.13 -11.41
C MET A 161 -3.80 8.99 -10.44
N ASN A 162 -2.97 9.87 -10.97
CA ASN A 162 -2.24 10.83 -10.17
C ASN A 162 -3.20 11.91 -9.63
N PRO A 163 -3.28 12.13 -8.31
CA PRO A 163 -4.23 13.09 -7.73
C PRO A 163 -3.93 14.56 -8.09
N GLU A 164 -2.71 14.88 -8.53
CA GLU A 164 -2.31 16.25 -8.87
C GLU A 164 -2.50 16.56 -10.36
N THR A 165 -2.18 15.60 -11.24
CA THR A 165 -2.24 15.80 -12.70
C THR A 165 -3.51 15.24 -13.35
N ASP A 166 -4.25 14.36 -12.67
CA ASP A 166 -5.36 13.57 -13.24
C ASP A 166 -4.95 12.75 -14.48
N GLU A 167 -3.68 12.34 -14.54
CA GLU A 167 -3.14 11.44 -15.57
C GLU A 167 -3.01 10.01 -15.04
N ALA A 168 -3.00 9.03 -15.94
CA ALA A 168 -2.78 7.63 -15.58
C ALA A 168 -1.38 7.45 -14.99
N ASP A 169 -1.30 6.81 -13.82
CA ASP A 169 -0.06 6.63 -13.07
C ASP A 169 -0.08 5.25 -12.37
N ASP A 170 1.03 4.51 -12.49
CA ASP A 170 1.20 3.17 -11.94
C ASP A 170 2.14 3.13 -10.74
N LEU A 171 2.71 4.28 -10.34
CA LEU A 171 3.82 4.35 -9.39
C LEU A 171 3.51 3.68 -8.04
N MET A 172 2.24 3.75 -7.62
CA MET A 172 1.75 3.18 -6.37
C MET A 172 0.62 2.16 -6.59
N LEU A 173 0.48 1.64 -7.81
CA LEU A 173 -0.54 0.62 -8.14
C LEU A 173 -0.28 -0.67 -7.35
N ASP A 174 0.97 -1.08 -7.19
CA ASP A 174 1.28 -2.23 -6.37
C ASP A 174 1.23 -1.89 -4.88
N ILE A 175 0.55 -2.72 -4.06
CA ILE A 175 0.40 -2.42 -2.63
C ILE A 175 1.75 -2.46 -1.90
N ASN A 176 2.73 -3.22 -2.42
CA ASN A 176 4.09 -3.25 -1.92
C ASN A 176 4.75 -1.86 -1.91
N GLY A 177 4.38 -0.96 -2.84
CA GLY A 177 4.85 0.42 -2.84
C GLY A 177 4.41 1.18 -1.58
N ALA A 178 3.12 1.07 -1.21
CA ALA A 178 2.58 1.69 0.00
C ALA A 178 3.26 1.14 1.27
N LEU A 179 3.32 -0.19 1.38
CA LEU A 179 3.95 -0.88 2.50
C LEU A 179 5.42 -0.50 2.66
N THR A 180 6.15 -0.42 1.54
CA THR A 180 7.58 -0.06 1.52
C THR A 180 7.79 1.37 1.99
N ILE A 181 7.06 2.34 1.45
CA ILE A 181 7.22 3.75 1.85
C ILE A 181 6.81 3.96 3.31
N ASP A 182 5.77 3.29 3.79
CA ASP A 182 5.36 3.34 5.20
C ASP A 182 6.44 2.71 6.11
N TYR A 183 7.07 1.61 5.68
CA TYR A 183 8.21 0.99 6.39
C TYR A 183 9.45 1.89 6.41
N VAL A 184 9.83 2.47 5.27
CA VAL A 184 10.94 3.44 5.17
C VAL A 184 10.70 4.60 6.14
N ARG A 185 9.48 5.17 6.16
CA ARG A 185 9.12 6.24 7.10
C ARG A 185 9.30 5.82 8.56
N LYS A 186 8.88 4.60 8.91
CA LYS A 186 9.07 4.02 10.25
C LYS A 186 10.56 3.91 10.61
N VAL A 187 11.39 3.38 9.72
CA VAL A 187 12.84 3.24 9.93
C VAL A 187 13.51 4.60 10.13
N MET A 188 13.23 5.56 9.25
CA MET A 188 13.79 6.91 9.33
C MET A 188 13.36 7.64 10.61
N ARG A 189 12.11 7.46 11.03
CA ARG A 189 11.59 8.02 12.30
C ARG A 189 12.28 7.40 13.51
N ILE A 190 12.48 6.08 13.52
CA ILE A 190 13.20 5.40 14.60
C ILE A 190 14.63 5.92 14.70
N ALA A 191 15.33 6.05 13.57
CA ALA A 191 16.68 6.57 13.51
C ALA A 191 16.79 8.00 14.07
N THR A 192 15.90 8.90 13.63
CA THR A 192 15.89 10.31 14.07
C THR A 192 15.35 10.51 15.48
N SER A 193 14.54 9.58 16.00
CA SER A 193 14.03 9.64 17.38
C SER A 193 15.12 9.63 18.44
N ARG A 194 16.31 9.10 18.11
CA ARG A 194 17.51 9.08 18.97
C ARG A 194 18.20 10.45 19.04
N GLU A 195 17.85 11.36 18.13
CA GLU A 195 18.50 12.66 17.95
C GLU A 195 17.73 13.84 18.55
N ARG A 196 16.65 13.58 19.31
CA ARG A 196 15.73 14.61 19.85
C ARG A 196 16.39 15.73 20.66
N ARG A 197 17.52 15.47 21.31
CA ARG A 197 18.24 16.45 22.15
C ARG A 197 19.28 17.26 21.39
N ARG A 198 19.41 17.11 20.07
CA ARG A 198 20.40 17.85 19.28
C ARG A 198 19.99 19.30 19.07
N LYS A 199 21.00 20.16 19.05
CA LYS A 199 20.84 21.55 18.59
C LYS A 199 20.69 21.58 17.08
N ASN A 200 19.82 22.43 16.54
CA ASN A 200 19.64 22.60 15.09
C ASN A 200 20.78 23.43 14.46
N THR A 201 22.00 22.90 14.48
CA THR A 201 23.18 23.50 13.84
C THR A 201 23.46 22.82 12.49
N ALA A 202 24.22 23.50 11.62
CA ALA A 202 24.62 22.91 10.34
C ALA A 202 25.40 21.59 10.50
N ALA A 203 26.26 21.49 11.52
CA ALA A 203 26.98 20.26 11.83
C ALA A 203 26.04 19.13 12.29
N ALA A 204 25.06 19.45 13.14
CA ALA A 204 24.07 18.46 13.57
C ALA A 204 23.23 17.94 12.41
N ARG A 205 22.78 18.83 11.50
CA ARG A 205 22.03 18.44 10.30
C ARG A 205 22.82 17.54 9.36
N ARG A 206 24.11 17.83 9.12
CA ARG A 206 25.01 16.93 8.35
C ARG A 206 25.14 15.55 8.99
N ASN A 207 25.17 15.48 10.32
CA ASN A 207 25.21 14.20 11.01
C ASN A 207 23.88 13.44 10.90
N VAL A 208 22.72 14.11 11.04
CA VAL A 208 21.40 13.50 10.79
C VAL A 208 21.28 12.98 9.37
N ARG A 209 21.76 13.74 8.36
CA ARG A 209 21.84 13.28 6.97
C ARG A 209 22.61 11.96 6.85
N SER A 210 23.74 11.86 7.54
CA SER A 210 24.59 10.65 7.53
C SER A 210 23.88 9.45 8.17
N ILE A 211 23.11 9.68 9.24
CA ILE A 211 22.31 8.64 9.90
C ILE A 211 21.20 8.14 8.96
N LEU A 212 20.43 9.05 8.37
CA LEU A 212 19.36 8.70 7.43
C LEU A 212 19.90 7.93 6.22
N LEU A 213 21.00 8.39 5.63
CA LEU A 213 21.65 7.72 4.51
C LEU A 213 22.15 6.32 4.90
N ALA A 214 22.70 6.16 6.11
CA ALA A 214 23.15 4.84 6.58
C ALA A 214 21.98 3.85 6.72
N GLU A 215 20.80 4.28 7.19
CA GLU A 215 19.62 3.42 7.21
C GLU A 215 19.08 3.15 5.80
N ALA A 216 19.07 4.15 4.91
CA ALA A 216 18.64 3.97 3.52
C ALA A 216 19.50 2.93 2.80
N ILE A 217 20.82 2.94 3.01
CA ILE A 217 21.75 1.95 2.45
C ILE A 217 21.47 0.54 2.98
N LYS A 218 21.01 0.39 4.24
CA LYS A 218 20.60 -0.93 4.75
C LYS A 218 19.34 -1.43 4.06
N LEU A 219 18.38 -0.54 3.79
CA LEU A 219 17.17 -0.87 3.04
C LEU A 219 17.50 -1.24 1.59
N GLU A 220 18.50 -0.58 0.99
CA GLU A 220 19.02 -0.95 -0.34
C GLU A 220 19.67 -2.34 -0.34
N ASN A 221 20.54 -2.62 0.63
CA ASN A 221 21.16 -3.95 0.74
C ASN A 221 20.14 -5.07 1.04
N ALA A 222 18.96 -4.72 1.54
CA ALA A 222 17.87 -5.64 1.81
C ALA A 222 16.86 -5.73 0.64
N GLU A 223 17.15 -5.09 -0.50
CA GLU A 223 16.28 -5.07 -1.69
C GLU A 223 14.88 -4.46 -1.42
N ILE A 224 14.78 -3.60 -0.40
CA ILE A 224 13.56 -2.82 -0.11
C ILE A 224 13.57 -1.50 -0.89
N LEU A 225 14.74 -0.88 -0.98
CA LEU A 225 14.98 0.30 -1.83
C LEU A 225 16.02 -0.03 -2.92
N GLU A 226 16.05 0.76 -3.98
CA GLU A 226 17.09 0.71 -5.02
C GLU A 226 17.68 2.10 -5.27
N ASN A 227 18.83 2.16 -5.96
CA ASN A 227 19.49 3.38 -6.40
C ASN A 227 19.80 4.39 -5.26
N VAL A 228 19.87 3.94 -4.00
CA VAL A 228 20.10 4.82 -2.84
C VAL A 228 21.50 5.41 -2.89
N ARG A 229 22.52 4.59 -3.21
CA ARG A 229 23.91 5.09 -3.32
C ARG A 229 24.07 6.06 -4.48
N ASP A 230 23.43 5.79 -5.61
CA ASP A 230 23.53 6.61 -6.83
C ASP A 230 22.82 7.95 -6.70
N THR A 231 21.77 8.01 -5.87
CA THR A 231 20.99 9.23 -5.58
C THR A 231 21.29 9.84 -4.21
N ALA A 232 22.39 9.44 -3.58
CA ALA A 232 22.72 9.86 -2.22
C ALA A 232 22.88 11.39 -2.09
N ASP A 233 23.27 12.08 -3.16
CA ASP A 233 23.39 13.54 -3.24
C ASP A 233 22.04 14.26 -3.14
N GLN A 234 20.95 13.63 -3.57
CA GLN A 234 19.58 14.15 -3.45
C GLN A 234 19.02 14.07 -2.02
N LEU A 235 19.60 13.24 -1.15
CA LEU A 235 19.22 13.20 0.27
C LEU A 235 19.72 14.46 0.98
N THR A 236 18.80 15.30 1.45
CA THR A 236 19.13 16.57 2.13
C THR A 236 18.58 16.62 3.54
N VAL A 237 19.24 17.40 4.41
CA VAL A 237 18.73 17.79 5.73
C VAL A 237 19.04 19.27 5.94
N VAL A 238 18.02 20.11 5.81
CA VAL A 238 18.16 21.57 5.82
C VAL A 238 17.33 22.19 6.95
N GLN A 239 17.70 23.40 7.38
CA GLN A 239 16.88 24.15 8.32
C GLN A 239 15.64 24.65 7.58
N ASP A 240 14.48 24.62 8.24
CA ASP A 240 13.29 25.22 7.66
C ASP A 240 13.45 26.75 7.53
N THR A 241 12.90 27.31 6.45
CA THR A 241 13.05 28.73 6.14
C THR A 241 12.16 29.64 6.99
N GLN A 242 11.07 29.09 7.54
CA GLN A 242 10.10 29.83 8.37
C GLN A 242 10.27 29.49 9.86
N ASP A 243 10.57 28.24 10.20
CA ASP A 243 10.79 27.76 11.56
C ASP A 243 12.25 27.36 11.81
N LYS A 244 13.01 28.25 12.46
CA LYS A 244 14.43 28.00 12.78
C LYS A 244 14.65 26.80 13.72
N THR A 245 13.63 26.33 14.42
CA THR A 245 13.72 25.16 15.30
C THR A 245 13.57 23.83 14.53
N ARG A 246 12.99 23.87 13.33
CA ARG A 246 12.71 22.69 12.50
C ARG A 246 13.85 22.37 11.52
N ALA A 247 14.06 21.09 11.26
CA ALA A 247 14.89 20.59 10.18
C ALA A 247 14.05 19.71 9.27
N ASN A 248 14.17 19.94 7.96
CA ASN A 248 13.46 19.20 6.93
C ASN A 248 14.43 18.24 6.24
N SER A 249 14.03 16.99 6.09
CA SER A 249 14.76 16.00 5.32
C SER A 249 14.02 15.66 4.03
N THR A 250 14.73 15.68 2.90
CA THR A 250 14.29 15.07 1.65
C THR A 250 15.01 13.75 1.50
N ILE A 251 14.27 12.65 1.31
CA ILE A 251 14.80 11.30 1.22
C ILE A 251 14.26 10.69 -0.09
N PRO A 252 15.12 10.50 -1.11
CA PRO A 252 14.76 9.73 -2.29
C PRO A 252 14.46 8.29 -1.88
N ALA A 253 13.32 7.76 -2.30
CA ALA A 253 12.88 6.41 -1.96
C ALA A 253 12.37 5.71 -3.22
N TYR A 254 13.29 5.15 -3.99
CA TYR A 254 12.96 4.26 -5.09
C TYR A 254 12.68 2.89 -4.50
N TRP A 255 11.41 2.52 -4.40
CA TRP A 255 10.99 1.22 -3.86
C TRP A 255 11.18 0.14 -4.91
N VAL A 256 11.67 -1.03 -4.51
CA VAL A 256 11.92 -2.14 -5.44
C VAL A 256 10.59 -2.76 -5.87
N ARG A 257 10.35 -2.80 -7.19
CA ARG A 257 9.11 -3.35 -7.75
C ARG A 257 9.13 -4.88 -7.79
N GLY A 258 7.95 -5.48 -7.59
CA GLY A 258 7.75 -6.91 -7.74
C GLY A 258 7.90 -7.39 -9.19
N MET A 259 8.50 -8.58 -9.35
CA MET A 259 8.59 -9.26 -10.64
C MET A 259 7.31 -10.08 -10.90
N HIS A 260 6.26 -9.44 -11.41
CA HIS A 260 4.96 -10.10 -11.60
C HIS A 260 4.82 -10.87 -12.94
N VAL A 261 5.60 -10.52 -13.97
CA VAL A 261 5.53 -11.15 -15.29
C VAL A 261 6.94 -11.51 -15.75
N LEU A 262 7.14 -12.77 -16.15
CA LEU A 262 8.37 -13.25 -16.77
C LEU A 262 8.10 -13.57 -18.24
N ALA A 263 8.62 -12.74 -19.15
CA ALA A 263 8.52 -12.97 -20.59
C ALA A 263 9.73 -13.75 -21.10
N ASN A 264 9.51 -14.92 -21.68
CA ASN A 264 10.56 -15.78 -22.24
C ASN A 264 10.56 -15.73 -23.77
N THR A 265 11.74 -15.67 -24.38
CA THR A 265 11.93 -15.87 -25.83
C THR A 265 12.65 -17.19 -26.05
N LEU A 266 12.05 -18.11 -26.80
CA LEU A 266 12.65 -19.42 -27.14
C LEU A 266 13.18 -19.40 -28.56
N TYR A 267 14.47 -19.70 -28.72
CA TYR A 267 15.09 -19.88 -30.03
C TYR A 267 15.02 -21.35 -30.45
N VAL A 268 14.49 -21.62 -31.64
CA VAL A 268 14.45 -22.96 -32.25
C VAL A 268 15.60 -23.05 -33.23
N TYR A 269 16.41 -24.10 -33.11
CA TYR A 269 17.53 -24.41 -34.01
C TYR A 269 17.19 -25.64 -34.85
#